data_AF-A0A7S1FUW1-F1
#
_entry.id   AF-A0A7S1FUW1-F1
#
_cell.length_a   1.000
_cell.length_b   1.000
_cell.length_c   1.000
_cell.angle_alpha   90.00
_cell.angle_beta   90.00
_cell.angle_gamma   90.00
#
_symmetry.space_group_name_H-M   'P 1'
#
loop_
_entity.id
_entity.type
_entity.pdbx_description
1 polymer ?
#
loop_
_entity_poly.entity_id
_entity_poly.type
_entity_poly.pdbx_seq_one_letter_code
_entity_poly.pdbx_strand_id
1 'polypeptide(L)'
;RIAPAPRGADAQRTDAAASVGTRREALRRSVAFVSALATGTRVEASRAAEDPKKAAPKKPFAPAAALLPAARVRYAVDRSIERLETLEKAGADEEALDETVARLTAWLGATSYMSPSSADAPNTEAAPIDEALMNPSRAKLYRRTYDDKLKDLSPIDVPYALLTKAGDYRQNSLLQKRQRRLEKQNPVREALNYYTRQLQFDTDSYLLNAGAEDRKRMIRNDALPDVQAVIVSDLDLRDLIRNQVLDAYDDVTAELEYQVASYRKGGAFEGNEVKAALTRVQNEIDRWFAFIDVDDVRRAMATVSEEGSVGQ
;
A
#
# COMPACT_ATOMS: atom_id res chain seq x y z
N ARG A 1 -4.20 -34.32 68.64
CA ARG A 1 -2.87 -33.77 68.25
C ARG A 1 -3.18 -32.60 67.30
N ILE A 2 -3.50 -31.39 67.77
CA ILE A 2 -2.63 -30.31 68.30
C ILE A 2 -1.44 -30.00 67.37
N ALA A 3 -1.67 -28.99 66.51
CA ALA A 3 -0.82 -27.84 66.11
C ALA A 3 0.58 -28.04 65.46
N PRO A 4 1.19 -27.01 64.82
CA PRO A 4 0.66 -25.86 64.07
C PRO A 4 1.41 -25.55 62.73
N ALA A 5 0.92 -24.53 62.03
CA ALA A 5 1.47 -23.90 60.82
C ALA A 5 2.85 -23.21 61.00
N PRO A 6 3.57 -22.90 59.90
CA PRO A 6 4.46 -21.76 59.84
C PRO A 6 3.80 -20.54 59.18
N ARG A 7 3.84 -19.41 59.90
CA ARG A 7 3.68 -18.05 59.38
C ARG A 7 5.01 -17.56 58.83
N GLY A 8 4.94 -16.82 57.72
CA GLY A 8 5.97 -15.91 57.24
C GLY A 8 5.65 -15.53 55.80
N ALA A 9 5.77 -14.29 55.35
CA ALA A 9 6.00 -13.00 55.97
C ALA A 9 5.62 -11.98 54.89
N ASP A 10 4.92 -10.93 55.29
CA ASP A 10 4.71 -9.73 54.49
C ASP A 10 6.06 -9.11 54.10
N ALA A 11 6.18 -8.72 52.82
CA ALA A 11 6.84 -7.49 52.35
C ALA A 11 7.32 -7.68 50.91
N GLN A 12 6.61 -7.06 49.95
CA GLN A 12 7.17 -6.30 48.82
C GLN A 12 6.01 -5.84 47.92
N ARG A 13 5.31 -4.82 48.40
CA ARG A 13 4.45 -3.94 47.61
C ARG A 13 5.14 -2.59 47.56
N THR A 14 6.02 -2.38 46.59
CA THR A 14 6.42 -1.07 46.04
C THR A 14 7.14 -1.33 44.71
N ASP A 15 6.99 -0.40 43.77
CA ASP A 15 7.79 -0.26 42.54
C ASP A 15 7.31 -0.93 41.24
N ALA A 16 5.99 -0.92 40.99
CA ALA A 16 5.43 -1.11 39.64
C ALA A 16 4.85 0.18 39.01
N ALA A 17 5.07 1.36 39.61
CA ALA A 17 4.53 2.63 39.14
C ALA A 17 5.55 3.52 38.38
N ALA A 18 6.83 3.13 38.31
CA ALA A 18 7.88 3.98 37.74
C ALA A 18 8.26 3.69 36.27
N SER A 19 7.70 2.65 35.62
CA SER A 19 8.08 2.27 34.24
C SER A 19 7.05 2.63 33.15
N VAL A 20 5.90 3.20 33.53
CA VAL A 20 4.86 3.61 32.56
C VAL A 20 5.10 5.04 32.03
N GLY A 21 5.84 5.88 32.75
CA GLY A 21 6.18 7.24 32.32
C GLY A 21 7.21 7.31 31.18
N THR A 22 8.18 6.39 31.16
CA THR A 22 9.30 6.43 30.21
C THR A 22 8.98 5.82 28.84
N ARG A 23 7.91 5.02 28.70
CA ARG A 23 7.43 4.54 27.38
C ARG A 23 6.58 5.56 26.63
N ARG A 24 5.87 6.45 27.33
CA ARG A 24 5.06 7.50 26.69
C ARG A 24 5.89 8.65 26.10
N GLU A 25 7.10 8.90 26.63
CA GLU A 25 8.03 9.87 26.03
C GLU A 25 8.79 9.30 24.82
N ALA A 26 9.10 7.99 24.80
CA ALA A 26 9.71 7.35 23.65
C ALA A 26 8.78 7.32 22.42
N LEU A 27 7.47 7.12 22.63
CA LEU A 27 6.47 7.14 21.56
C LEU A 27 6.14 8.55 21.03
N ARG A 28 6.29 9.61 21.84
CA ARG A 28 6.11 11.00 21.37
C ARG A 28 7.27 11.51 20.51
N ARG A 29 8.48 10.95 20.64
CA ARG A 29 9.61 11.30 19.75
C ARG A 29 9.54 10.62 18.39
N SER A 30 8.85 9.48 18.27
CA SER A 30 8.66 8.78 16.99
C SER A 30 7.66 9.47 16.06
N VAL A 31 6.63 10.13 16.61
CA VAL A 31 5.59 10.81 15.83
C VAL A 31 6.08 12.16 15.27
N ALA A 32 7.07 12.79 15.90
CA ALA A 32 7.67 14.03 15.40
C ALA A 32 8.61 13.84 14.20
N PHE A 33 9.10 12.63 13.94
CA PHE A 33 10.04 12.38 12.83
C PHE A 33 9.34 12.14 11.48
N VAL A 34 8.07 11.76 11.48
CA VAL A 34 7.30 11.50 10.23
C VAL A 34 6.57 12.74 9.72
N SER A 35 6.25 13.72 10.58
CA SER A 35 5.68 15.02 10.15
C SER A 35 6.68 15.93 9.42
N ALA A 36 7.99 15.65 9.47
CA ALA A 36 9.00 16.43 8.76
C ALA A 36 9.14 16.07 7.26
N LEU A 37 8.47 15.02 6.78
CA LEU A 37 8.47 14.62 5.37
C LEU A 37 7.39 15.32 4.52
N ALA A 38 6.49 16.09 5.14
CA ALA A 38 5.37 16.76 4.47
C ALA A 38 5.53 18.28 4.29
N THR A 39 6.60 18.90 4.80
CA THR A 39 6.91 20.30 4.51
C THR A 39 7.97 20.39 3.43
N GLY A 40 7.51 20.40 2.19
CA GLY A 40 8.33 20.76 1.04
C GLY A 40 8.91 22.15 1.24
N THR A 41 10.19 22.22 1.62
CA THR A 41 10.98 23.44 1.44
C THR A 41 11.06 23.71 -0.05
N ARG A 42 10.21 24.63 -0.52
CA ARG A 42 10.31 25.29 -1.82
C ARG A 42 11.59 26.10 -1.81
N VAL A 43 12.69 25.48 -2.24
CA VAL A 43 13.92 26.19 -2.57
C VAL A 43 13.65 26.91 -3.88
N GLU A 44 13.52 28.23 -3.83
CA GLU A 44 13.61 29.08 -5.01
C GLU A 44 15.00 28.88 -5.62
N ALA A 45 15.03 28.13 -6.72
CA ALA A 45 16.22 27.93 -7.51
C ALA A 45 16.60 29.26 -8.17
N SER A 46 17.72 29.82 -7.70
CA SER A 46 18.50 30.78 -8.46
C SER A 46 18.77 30.22 -9.86
N ARG A 47 18.29 30.94 -10.89
CA ARG A 47 18.52 30.68 -12.31
C ARG A 47 20.02 30.53 -12.60
N ALA A 48 20.50 29.29 -12.68
CA ALA A 48 21.67 28.93 -13.46
C ALA A 48 21.15 28.42 -14.82
N ALA A 49 21.72 28.93 -15.91
CA ALA A 49 21.31 28.61 -17.27
C ALA A 49 21.35 27.10 -17.51
N GLU A 50 20.18 26.52 -17.83
CA GLU A 50 20.00 25.09 -18.10
C GLU A 50 20.48 24.73 -19.51
N ASP A 51 21.38 23.76 -19.59
CA ASP A 51 21.65 23.01 -20.81
C ASP A 51 20.37 22.32 -21.31
N PRO A 52 19.95 22.52 -22.57
CA PRO A 52 18.72 21.95 -23.09
C PRO A 52 18.97 20.50 -23.53
N LYS A 53 19.08 19.54 -22.59
CA LYS A 53 18.96 18.09 -22.90
C LYS A 53 19.00 17.09 -21.73
N LYS A 54 19.04 17.50 -20.46
CA LYS A 54 18.85 16.53 -19.37
C LYS A 54 17.38 16.42 -19.04
N ALA A 55 16.71 15.43 -19.64
CA ALA A 55 15.33 15.10 -19.29
C ALA A 55 15.24 14.91 -17.78
N ALA A 56 14.30 15.59 -17.13
CA ALA A 56 14.10 15.46 -15.70
C ALA A 56 13.88 13.97 -15.37
N PRO A 57 14.52 13.46 -14.30
CA PRO A 57 14.42 12.06 -13.95
C PRO A 57 12.95 11.71 -13.69
N LYS A 58 12.43 10.73 -14.43
CA LYS A 58 11.01 10.37 -14.41
C LYS A 58 10.74 9.33 -13.34
N LYS A 59 9.64 9.51 -12.60
CA LYS A 59 9.13 8.46 -11.71
C LYS A 59 8.76 7.22 -12.55
N PRO A 60 8.80 6.01 -11.97
CA PRO A 60 8.21 4.84 -12.59
C PRO A 60 6.75 5.13 -12.95
N PHE A 61 6.35 4.80 -14.18
CA PHE A 61 5.03 5.13 -14.69
C PHE A 61 4.32 3.88 -15.22
N ALA A 62 3.00 3.93 -15.24
CA ALA A 62 2.16 2.95 -15.92
C ALA A 62 0.98 3.70 -16.59
N PRO A 63 0.25 3.07 -17.52
CA PRO A 63 -0.93 3.70 -18.12
C PRO A 63 -1.91 4.16 -17.04
N ALA A 64 -2.50 5.36 -17.20
CA ALA A 64 -3.44 5.90 -16.21
C ALA A 64 -4.65 4.97 -15.97
N ALA A 65 -5.08 4.22 -16.99
CA ALA A 65 -6.13 3.21 -16.85
C ALA A 65 -5.79 2.11 -15.82
N ALA A 66 -4.51 1.82 -15.60
CA ALA A 66 -4.06 0.85 -14.61
C ALA A 66 -4.26 1.33 -13.15
N LEU A 67 -4.48 2.63 -12.94
CA LEU A 67 -4.77 3.19 -11.62
C LEU A 67 -6.24 3.08 -11.22
N LEU A 68 -7.15 2.87 -12.18
CA LEU A 68 -8.58 2.91 -11.92
C LEU A 68 -9.01 1.96 -10.79
N PRO A 69 -8.53 0.70 -10.70
CA PRO A 69 -8.90 -0.17 -9.59
C PRO A 69 -8.48 0.37 -8.22
N ALA A 70 -7.26 0.88 -8.10
CA ALA A 70 -6.77 1.47 -6.85
C ALA A 70 -7.52 2.77 -6.51
N ALA A 71 -7.86 3.57 -7.52
CA ALA A 71 -8.67 4.78 -7.36
C ALA A 71 -10.09 4.44 -6.88
N ARG A 72 -10.68 3.32 -7.31
CA ARG A 72 -11.98 2.84 -6.80
C ARG A 72 -11.93 2.45 -5.33
N VAL A 73 -10.86 1.79 -4.87
CA VAL A 73 -10.66 1.51 -3.43
C VAL A 73 -10.62 2.81 -2.64
N ARG A 74 -9.82 3.79 -3.10
CA ARG A 74 -9.74 5.10 -2.47
C ARG A 74 -11.08 5.80 -2.41
N TYR A 75 -11.79 5.83 -3.55
CA TYR A 75 -13.12 6.44 -3.64
C TYR A 75 -14.12 5.80 -2.67
N ALA A 76 -14.13 4.47 -2.55
CA ALA A 76 -14.98 3.76 -1.61
C ALA A 76 -14.69 4.14 -0.14
N VAL A 77 -13.41 4.27 0.21
CA VAL A 77 -12.98 4.73 1.55
C VAL A 77 -13.39 6.18 1.79
N ASP A 78 -13.12 7.08 0.85
CA ASP A 78 -13.45 8.51 0.96
C ASP A 78 -14.96 8.72 1.11
N ARG A 79 -15.79 8.02 0.32
CA ARG A 79 -17.25 8.07 0.42
C ARG A 79 -17.79 7.49 1.72
N SER A 80 -17.15 6.43 2.23
CA SER A 80 -17.52 5.83 3.51
C SER A 80 -17.31 6.82 4.66
N ILE A 81 -16.19 7.54 4.65
CA ILE A 81 -15.91 8.60 5.64
C ILE A 81 -16.93 9.73 5.52
N GLU A 82 -17.16 10.26 4.32
CA GLU A 82 -18.11 11.35 4.07
C GLU A 82 -19.53 10.99 4.55
N ARG A 83 -19.97 9.75 4.33
CA ARG A 83 -21.28 9.27 4.77
C ARG A 83 -21.38 9.23 6.29
N LEU A 84 -20.36 8.70 6.98
CA LEU A 84 -20.32 8.67 8.45
C LEU A 84 -20.33 10.09 9.04
N GLU A 85 -19.62 11.03 8.42
CA GLU A 85 -19.65 12.45 8.84
C GLU A 85 -21.01 13.11 8.63
N THR A 86 -21.70 12.76 7.55
CA THR A 86 -23.04 13.29 7.26
C THR A 86 -24.05 12.76 8.28
N LEU A 87 -23.97 11.47 8.61
CA LEU A 87 -24.80 10.84 9.64
C LEU A 87 -24.56 11.46 11.03
N GLU A 88 -23.29 11.70 11.39
CA GLU A 88 -22.90 12.35 12.65
C GLU A 88 -23.51 13.76 12.77
N LYS A 89 -23.54 14.53 11.67
CA LYS A 89 -24.06 15.90 11.64
C LYS A 89 -25.58 15.98 11.59
N ALA A 90 -26.24 15.09 10.84
CA ALA A 90 -27.69 15.11 10.64
C ALA A 90 -28.46 14.59 11.87
N GLY A 91 -27.79 13.81 12.72
CA GLY A 91 -28.46 12.99 13.73
C GLY A 91 -28.96 11.69 13.09
N ALA A 92 -28.75 10.60 13.79
CA ALA A 92 -29.06 9.27 13.29
C ALA A 92 -30.53 8.92 13.57
N ASP A 93 -31.39 8.98 12.56
CA ASP A 93 -32.63 8.21 12.57
C ASP A 93 -32.34 6.75 12.16
N GLU A 94 -33.25 5.84 12.48
CA GLU A 94 -33.10 4.39 12.23
C GLU A 94 -33.03 4.05 10.73
N GLU A 95 -33.81 4.72 9.88
CA GLU A 95 -33.79 4.56 8.42
C GLU A 95 -32.46 5.07 7.81
N ALA A 96 -31.95 6.21 8.29
CA ALA A 96 -30.67 6.77 7.88
C ALA A 96 -29.49 5.88 8.30
N LEU A 97 -29.59 5.22 9.47
CA LEU A 97 -28.63 4.23 9.94
C LEU A 97 -28.65 2.97 9.07
N ASP A 98 -29.83 2.42 8.79
CA ASP A 98 -30.01 1.26 7.94
C ASP A 98 -29.43 1.50 6.53
N GLU A 99 -29.74 2.65 5.94
CA GLU A 99 -29.20 3.04 4.63
C GLU A 99 -27.68 3.17 4.69
N THR A 100 -27.15 3.79 5.75
CA THR A 100 -25.69 3.97 5.93
C THR A 100 -24.98 2.64 6.06
N VAL A 101 -25.50 1.72 6.89
CA VAL A 101 -24.96 0.37 7.05
C VAL A 101 -24.98 -0.40 5.73
N ALA A 102 -26.08 -0.33 4.99
CA ALA A 102 -26.21 -0.98 3.69
C ALA A 102 -25.17 -0.45 2.68
N ARG A 103 -24.99 0.89 2.61
CA ARG A 103 -24.02 1.54 1.72
C ARG A 103 -22.58 1.23 2.09
N LEU A 104 -22.23 1.30 3.38
CA LEU A 104 -20.88 0.94 3.86
C LEU A 104 -20.54 -0.52 3.53
N THR A 105 -21.49 -1.42 3.77
CA THR A 105 -21.32 -2.85 3.44
C THR A 105 -21.14 -3.05 1.92
N ALA A 106 -21.89 -2.32 1.10
CA ALA A 106 -21.76 -2.41 -0.36
C ALA A 106 -20.43 -1.86 -0.88
N TRP A 107 -19.97 -0.71 -0.36
CA TRP A 107 -18.71 -0.10 -0.80
C TRP A 107 -17.49 -0.86 -0.32
N LEU A 108 -17.47 -1.27 0.96
CA LEU A 108 -16.30 -1.90 1.57
C LEU A 108 -16.28 -3.43 1.37
N GLY A 109 -17.43 -4.04 1.13
CA GLY A 109 -17.59 -5.46 0.81
C GLY A 109 -17.53 -5.78 -0.69
N ALA A 110 -17.08 -4.84 -1.53
CA ALA A 110 -17.00 -5.03 -2.98
C ALA A 110 -16.17 -6.29 -3.32
N THR A 111 -16.73 -7.17 -4.14
CA THR A 111 -16.08 -8.43 -4.54
C THR A 111 -14.94 -8.21 -5.53
N SER A 112 -14.94 -7.08 -6.24
CA SER A 112 -13.83 -6.66 -7.10
C SER A 112 -13.88 -5.15 -7.33
N TYR A 113 -12.70 -4.54 -7.44
CA TYR A 113 -12.51 -3.14 -7.85
C TYR A 113 -12.02 -3.01 -9.30
N MET A 114 -11.92 -4.11 -10.04
CA MET A 114 -11.35 -4.09 -11.40
C MET A 114 -12.24 -3.41 -12.43
N SER A 115 -13.55 -3.52 -12.26
CA SER A 115 -14.56 -2.94 -13.16
C SER A 115 -15.36 -1.86 -12.43
N PRO A 116 -15.95 -0.89 -13.17
CA PRO A 116 -16.94 0.00 -12.60
C PRO A 116 -18.07 -0.83 -11.97
N SER A 117 -18.45 -0.50 -10.74
CA SER A 117 -19.55 -1.14 -10.02
C SER A 117 -20.87 -0.59 -10.56
N SER A 118 -21.27 -1.03 -11.75
CA SER A 118 -22.62 -0.83 -12.26
C SER A 118 -23.30 -2.18 -12.31
N ALA A 119 -24.34 -2.36 -11.49
CA ALA A 119 -25.18 -3.56 -11.51
C ALA A 119 -25.81 -3.84 -12.89
N ASP A 120 -25.85 -2.81 -13.76
CA ASP A 120 -26.48 -2.85 -15.08
C ASP A 120 -25.51 -2.70 -16.28
N ALA A 121 -24.18 -2.69 -16.07
CA ALA A 121 -23.30 -2.68 -17.24
C ALA A 121 -23.37 -4.05 -17.93
N PRO A 122 -23.70 -4.11 -19.23
CA PRO A 122 -23.44 -5.32 -20.00
C PRO A 122 -21.95 -5.62 -19.83
N ASN A 123 -21.61 -6.89 -19.59
CA ASN A 123 -20.24 -7.42 -19.52
C ASN A 123 -19.39 -6.81 -20.63
N THR A 124 -18.83 -5.64 -20.37
CA THR A 124 -17.96 -4.95 -21.30
C THR A 124 -16.66 -5.65 -21.03
N GLU A 125 -16.31 -6.58 -21.92
CA GLU A 125 -15.09 -7.36 -21.86
C GLU A 125 -13.97 -6.44 -21.38
N ALA A 126 -13.54 -6.65 -20.12
CA ALA A 126 -12.44 -5.92 -19.55
C ALA A 126 -11.33 -5.98 -20.59
N ALA A 127 -10.90 -4.82 -21.10
CA ALA A 127 -9.95 -4.74 -22.19
C ALA A 127 -8.89 -5.82 -21.97
N PRO A 128 -8.72 -6.76 -22.92
CA PRO A 128 -7.91 -7.94 -22.70
C PRO A 128 -6.60 -7.45 -22.13
N ILE A 129 -6.30 -7.88 -20.90
CA ILE A 129 -5.05 -7.55 -20.25
C ILE A 129 -3.99 -7.91 -21.28
N ASP A 130 -3.34 -6.90 -21.84
CA ASP A 130 -2.40 -7.13 -22.92
C ASP A 130 -1.28 -7.97 -22.33
N GLU A 131 -1.33 -9.27 -22.63
CA GLU A 131 -0.43 -10.24 -22.03
C GLU A 131 1.01 -9.96 -22.47
N ALA A 132 1.19 -9.18 -23.54
CA ALA A 132 2.47 -8.61 -23.95
C ALA A 132 2.98 -7.50 -23.01
N LEU A 133 2.10 -6.69 -22.39
CA LEU A 133 2.45 -5.74 -21.33
C LEU A 133 2.69 -6.44 -19.98
N MET A 134 2.05 -7.59 -19.74
CA MET A 134 2.32 -8.50 -18.61
C MET A 134 3.60 -9.33 -18.77
N ASN A 135 4.29 -9.23 -19.92
CA ASN A 135 5.55 -9.91 -20.17
C ASN A 135 6.66 -8.88 -19.96
N PRO A 136 7.09 -8.64 -18.70
CA PRO A 136 7.93 -7.50 -18.45
C PRO A 136 9.25 -7.72 -19.18
N SER A 137 9.65 -6.68 -19.92
CA SER A 137 11.04 -6.38 -20.28
C SER A 137 12.05 -6.78 -19.17
N ARG A 138 11.64 -6.78 -17.90
CA ARG A 138 12.39 -7.28 -16.72
C ARG A 138 12.90 -8.71 -16.84
N ALA A 139 12.15 -9.66 -17.41
CA ALA A 139 12.67 -11.02 -17.61
C ALA A 139 13.88 -11.02 -18.55
N LYS A 140 13.95 -10.08 -19.52
CA LYS A 140 15.08 -9.96 -20.44
C LYS A 140 16.30 -9.35 -19.74
N LEU A 141 16.12 -8.36 -18.87
CA LEU A 141 17.22 -7.77 -18.08
C LEU A 141 17.82 -8.77 -17.09
N TYR A 142 16.98 -9.44 -16.28
CA TYR A 142 17.45 -10.47 -15.37
C TYR A 142 18.10 -11.63 -16.12
N ARG A 143 17.47 -12.13 -17.19
CA ARG A 143 18.07 -13.18 -18.03
C ARG A 143 19.42 -12.76 -18.57
N ARG A 144 19.55 -11.55 -19.12
CA ARG A 144 20.83 -11.02 -19.61
C ARG A 144 21.89 -11.00 -18.52
N THR A 145 21.60 -10.44 -17.34
CA THR A 145 22.59 -10.44 -16.25
C THR A 145 22.99 -11.83 -15.76
N TYR A 146 22.07 -12.80 -15.74
CA TYR A 146 22.40 -14.19 -15.40
C TYR A 146 23.19 -14.88 -16.52
N ASP A 147 22.84 -14.61 -17.77
CA ASP A 147 23.50 -15.18 -18.94
C ASP A 147 24.92 -14.59 -19.09
N ASP A 148 25.12 -13.32 -18.71
CA ASP A 148 26.45 -12.69 -18.65
C ASP A 148 27.27 -13.27 -17.49
N LYS A 149 26.68 -13.43 -16.29
CA LYS A 149 27.36 -14.14 -15.18
C LYS A 149 27.71 -15.58 -15.53
N LEU A 150 26.90 -16.27 -16.34
CA LEU A 150 27.18 -17.62 -16.82
C LEU A 150 28.37 -17.66 -17.80
N LYS A 151 28.59 -16.60 -18.59
CA LYS A 151 29.76 -16.50 -19.48
C LYS A 151 31.06 -16.28 -18.71
N ASP A 152 30.98 -15.59 -17.56
CA ASP A 152 32.13 -15.29 -16.73
C ASP A 152 32.53 -16.44 -15.79
N LEU A 153 31.70 -17.49 -15.69
CA LEU A 153 31.96 -18.65 -14.85
C LEU A 153 32.89 -19.67 -15.53
N SER A 154 33.70 -20.35 -14.71
CA SER A 154 34.50 -21.49 -15.16
C SER A 154 33.59 -22.60 -15.71
N PRO A 155 33.97 -23.32 -16.77
CA PRO A 155 33.18 -24.43 -17.33
C PRO A 155 32.77 -25.51 -16.31
N ILE A 156 33.54 -25.66 -15.22
CA ILE A 156 33.26 -26.62 -14.14
C ILE A 156 32.08 -26.14 -13.26
N ASP A 157 31.88 -24.84 -13.11
CA ASP A 157 30.85 -24.24 -12.26
C ASP A 157 29.52 -24.01 -12.99
N VAL A 158 29.54 -24.00 -14.32
CA VAL A 158 28.36 -23.81 -15.18
C VAL A 158 27.23 -24.81 -14.86
N PRO A 159 27.46 -26.12 -14.70
CA PRO A 159 26.39 -27.07 -14.37
C PRO A 159 25.72 -26.76 -13.03
N TYR A 160 26.48 -26.37 -12.02
CA TYR A 160 25.95 -26.01 -10.71
C TYR A 160 25.14 -24.71 -10.80
N ALA A 161 25.67 -23.69 -11.49
CA ALA A 161 24.97 -22.42 -11.70
C ALA A 161 23.64 -22.61 -12.46
N LEU A 162 23.57 -23.53 -13.44
CA LEU A 162 22.34 -23.87 -14.14
C LEU A 162 21.32 -24.57 -13.24
N LEU A 163 21.76 -25.45 -12.34
CA LEU A 163 20.89 -26.10 -11.35
C LEU A 163 20.29 -25.08 -10.37
N THR A 164 21.10 -24.17 -9.84
CA THR A 164 20.63 -23.07 -8.99
C THR A 164 19.62 -22.20 -9.73
N LYS A 165 19.93 -21.83 -10.97
CA LYS A 165 19.02 -21.07 -11.86
C LYS A 165 17.67 -21.78 -12.03
N ALA A 166 17.68 -23.09 -12.27
CA ALA A 166 16.44 -23.87 -12.41
C ALA A 166 15.63 -23.90 -11.09
N GLY A 167 16.31 -24.02 -9.95
CA GLY A 167 15.71 -23.92 -8.62
C GLY A 167 15.03 -22.56 -8.38
N ASP A 168 15.74 -21.48 -8.66
CA ASP A 168 15.26 -20.10 -8.52
C ASP A 168 14.03 -19.83 -9.38
N TYR A 169 14.04 -20.29 -10.64
CA TYR A 169 12.88 -20.18 -11.53
C TYR A 169 11.66 -20.91 -10.98
N ARG A 170 11.85 -22.13 -10.47
CA ARG A 170 10.76 -22.90 -9.89
C ARG A 170 10.20 -22.20 -8.65
N GLN A 171 11.07 -21.73 -7.76
CA GLN A 171 10.66 -21.00 -6.55
C GLN A 171 9.91 -19.72 -6.91
N ASN A 172 10.42 -18.92 -7.86
CA ASN A 172 9.74 -17.71 -8.34
C ASN A 172 8.37 -18.04 -8.95
N SER A 173 8.26 -19.10 -9.77
CA SER A 173 6.98 -19.52 -10.33
C SER A 173 5.96 -19.92 -9.25
N LEU A 174 6.41 -20.56 -8.17
CA LEU A 174 5.56 -20.93 -7.03
C LEU A 174 5.13 -19.69 -6.24
N LEU A 175 6.03 -18.73 -6.03
CA LEU A 175 5.73 -17.45 -5.38
C LEU A 175 4.70 -16.66 -6.19
N GLN A 176 4.88 -16.55 -7.51
CA GLN A 176 3.91 -15.89 -8.39
C GLN A 176 2.53 -16.56 -8.34
N LYS A 177 2.48 -17.90 -8.36
CA LYS A 177 1.21 -18.64 -8.20
C LYS A 177 0.55 -18.35 -6.86
N ARG A 178 1.33 -18.33 -5.77
CA ARG A 178 0.85 -18.00 -4.43
C ARG A 178 0.33 -16.56 -4.37
N GLN A 179 1.05 -15.61 -4.97
CA GLN A 179 0.65 -14.21 -5.04
C GLN A 179 -0.66 -14.03 -5.82
N ARG A 180 -0.80 -14.66 -6.99
CA ARG A 180 -2.07 -14.67 -7.75
C ARG A 180 -3.23 -15.27 -6.96
N ARG A 181 -2.99 -16.31 -6.17
CA ARG A 181 -4.03 -16.89 -5.30
C ARG A 181 -4.47 -15.90 -4.22
N LEU A 182 -3.51 -15.19 -3.62
CA LEU A 182 -3.80 -14.18 -2.60
C LEU A 182 -4.50 -12.95 -3.18
N GLU A 183 -4.16 -12.54 -4.41
CA GLU A 183 -4.85 -11.48 -5.14
C GLU A 183 -6.32 -11.83 -5.37
N LYS A 184 -6.62 -13.07 -5.77
CA LYS A 184 -8.01 -13.53 -5.93
C LYS A 184 -8.81 -13.57 -4.63
N GLN A 185 -8.15 -13.63 -3.49
CA GLN A 185 -8.81 -13.69 -2.18
C GLN A 185 -9.09 -12.31 -1.60
N ASN A 186 -8.33 -11.28 -2.00
CA ASN A 186 -8.46 -9.94 -1.45
C ASN A 186 -8.55 -8.91 -2.60
N PRO A 187 -9.73 -8.32 -2.83
CA PRO A 187 -9.98 -7.43 -3.97
C PRO A 187 -9.16 -6.13 -3.88
N VAL A 188 -8.86 -5.65 -2.67
CA VAL A 188 -7.98 -4.49 -2.45
C VAL A 188 -6.55 -4.82 -2.88
N ARG A 189 -6.06 -6.02 -2.54
CA ARG A 189 -4.75 -6.51 -2.98
C ARG A 189 -4.70 -6.62 -4.49
N GLU A 190 -5.74 -7.16 -5.11
CA GLU A 190 -5.86 -7.27 -6.56
C GLU A 190 -5.74 -5.90 -7.24
N ALA A 191 -6.50 -4.92 -6.73
CA ALA A 191 -6.56 -3.56 -7.25
C ALA A 191 -5.20 -2.84 -7.20
N LEU A 192 -4.53 -2.86 -6.05
CA LEU A 192 -3.22 -2.24 -5.88
C LEU A 192 -2.13 -2.97 -6.69
N ASN A 193 -2.21 -4.30 -6.80
CA ASN A 193 -1.27 -5.08 -7.60
C ASN A 193 -1.46 -4.90 -9.11
N TYR A 194 -2.64 -4.50 -9.57
CA TYR A 194 -2.88 -4.25 -10.98
C TYR A 194 -1.96 -3.17 -11.54
N TYR A 195 -1.81 -2.07 -10.80
CA TYR A 195 -0.93 -0.97 -11.18
C TYR A 195 0.56 -1.35 -11.08
N THR A 196 0.98 -1.95 -9.97
CA THR A 196 2.40 -2.27 -9.74
C THR A 196 2.97 -3.27 -10.75
N ARG A 197 2.14 -4.18 -11.27
CA ARG A 197 2.50 -5.11 -12.35
C ARG A 197 2.80 -4.41 -13.68
N GLN A 198 2.18 -3.26 -13.92
CA GLN A 198 2.29 -2.50 -15.16
C GLN A 198 3.35 -1.40 -15.11
N LEU A 199 4.06 -1.26 -13.99
CA LEU A 199 5.12 -0.28 -13.83
C LEU A 199 6.23 -0.48 -14.86
N GLN A 200 6.49 0.58 -15.60
CA GLN A 200 7.63 0.71 -16.49
C GLN A 200 8.70 1.53 -15.78
N PHE A 201 9.92 0.98 -15.79
CA PHE A 201 11.10 1.66 -15.28
C PHE A 201 11.92 2.12 -16.47
N ASP A 202 12.33 3.38 -16.43
CA ASP A 202 13.34 3.90 -17.34
C ASP A 202 14.71 3.37 -16.88
N THR A 203 15.47 2.75 -17.79
CA THR A 203 16.79 2.21 -17.49
C THR A 203 17.87 3.27 -17.48
N ASP A 204 17.61 4.41 -18.13
CA ASP A 204 18.63 5.42 -18.41
C ASP A 204 18.68 6.48 -17.32
N SER A 205 17.60 6.63 -16.54
CA SER A 205 17.53 7.55 -15.42
C SER A 205 16.71 6.98 -14.26
N TYR A 206 17.22 7.11 -13.03
CA TYR A 206 16.50 6.68 -11.84
C TYR A 206 16.59 7.72 -10.72
N LEU A 207 15.47 7.91 -10.02
CA LEU A 207 15.39 8.74 -8.81
C LEU A 207 15.72 7.92 -7.58
N LEU A 208 16.95 8.04 -7.06
CA LEU A 208 17.29 7.44 -5.78
C LEU A 208 16.45 8.09 -4.66
N ASN A 209 15.56 7.29 -4.05
CA ASN A 209 14.72 7.64 -2.89
C ASN A 209 15.57 7.76 -1.59
N ALA A 210 16.62 8.58 -1.62
CA ALA A 210 17.45 8.89 -0.47
C ALA A 210 17.48 10.40 -0.23
N GLY A 211 17.63 10.80 1.03
CA GLY A 211 17.80 12.20 1.40
C GLY A 211 19.00 12.85 0.68
N ALA A 212 18.98 14.17 0.53
CA ALA A 212 20.06 14.89 -0.14
C ALA A 212 21.43 14.64 0.52
N GLU A 213 21.46 14.53 1.86
CA GLU A 213 22.67 14.25 2.62
C GLU A 213 23.18 12.82 2.43
N ASP A 214 22.29 11.82 2.41
CA ASP A 214 22.67 10.43 2.13
C ASP A 214 23.21 10.27 0.72
N ARG A 215 22.59 10.94 -0.27
CA ARG A 215 23.09 10.97 -1.65
C ARG A 215 24.49 11.57 -1.73
N LYS A 216 24.72 12.72 -1.08
CA LYS A 216 26.06 13.32 -1.02
C LYS A 216 27.08 12.38 -0.38
N ARG A 217 26.71 11.68 0.70
CA ARG A 217 27.58 10.69 1.36
C ARG A 217 27.92 9.52 0.43
N MET A 218 26.93 8.98 -0.30
CA MET A 218 27.14 7.90 -1.26
C MET A 218 28.04 8.30 -2.42
N ILE A 219 27.86 9.52 -2.95
CA ILE A 219 28.73 10.07 -4.00
C ILE A 219 30.16 10.21 -3.51
N ARG A 220 30.38 10.71 -2.29
CA ARG A 220 31.75 10.86 -1.74
C ARG A 220 32.46 9.53 -1.51
N ASN A 221 31.70 8.47 -1.27
CA ASN A 221 32.23 7.13 -0.97
C ASN A 221 32.24 6.21 -2.20
N ASP A 222 31.92 6.71 -3.41
CA ASP A 222 31.73 5.92 -4.64
C ASP A 222 30.81 4.69 -4.44
N ALA A 223 29.84 4.81 -3.52
CA ALA A 223 28.94 3.74 -3.11
C ALA A 223 27.53 3.96 -3.66
N LEU A 224 27.43 4.41 -4.92
CA LEU A 224 26.14 4.58 -5.59
C LEU A 224 25.51 3.22 -5.89
N PRO A 225 24.25 2.99 -5.51
CA PRO A 225 23.58 1.73 -5.78
C PRO A 225 23.36 1.55 -7.28
N ASP A 226 23.45 0.31 -7.72
CA ASP A 226 23.05 -0.07 -9.08
C ASP A 226 21.56 0.20 -9.31
N VAL A 227 21.18 0.52 -10.55
CA VAL A 227 19.79 0.80 -10.96
C VAL A 227 18.87 -0.34 -10.54
N GLN A 228 19.33 -1.60 -10.63
CA GLN A 228 18.56 -2.76 -10.17
C GLN A 228 18.28 -2.71 -8.68
N ALA A 229 19.29 -2.37 -7.86
CA ALA A 229 19.12 -2.27 -6.42
C ALA A 229 18.11 -1.19 -6.05
N VAL A 230 18.10 -0.06 -6.78
CA VAL A 230 17.11 0.99 -6.52
C VAL A 230 15.70 0.61 -6.95
N ILE A 231 15.55 -0.06 -8.11
CA ILE A 231 14.26 -0.59 -8.57
C ILE A 231 13.69 -1.59 -7.55
N VAL A 232 14.52 -2.52 -7.07
CA VAL A 232 14.11 -3.51 -6.05
C VAL A 232 13.67 -2.79 -4.77
N SER A 233 14.45 -1.83 -4.30
CA SER A 233 14.11 -1.06 -3.10
C SER A 233 12.80 -0.28 -3.23
N ASP A 234 12.46 0.27 -4.40
CA ASP A 234 11.19 0.97 -4.63
C ASP A 234 10.00 0.01 -4.65
N LEU A 235 10.16 -1.14 -5.31
CA LEU A 235 9.13 -2.19 -5.33
C LEU A 235 8.88 -2.74 -3.92
N ASP A 236 9.94 -2.99 -3.14
CA ASP A 236 9.84 -3.47 -1.77
C ASP A 236 9.09 -2.47 -0.88
N LEU A 237 9.35 -1.17 -1.06
CA LEU A 237 8.67 -0.12 -0.31
C LEU A 237 7.18 -0.02 -0.68
N ARG A 238 6.84 -0.13 -1.97
CA ARG A 238 5.43 -0.20 -2.42
C ARG A 238 4.73 -1.43 -1.85
N ASP A 239 5.41 -2.57 -1.82
CA ASP A 239 4.88 -3.81 -1.27
C ASP A 239 4.64 -3.72 0.25
N LEU A 240 5.56 -3.09 0.98
CA LEU A 240 5.42 -2.81 2.40
C LEU A 240 4.19 -1.93 2.67
N ILE A 241 4.06 -0.80 1.96
CA ILE A 241 2.94 0.14 2.16
C ILE A 241 1.62 -0.49 1.70
N ARG A 242 1.60 -1.27 0.62
CA ARG A 242 0.42 -2.07 0.24
C ARG A 242 0.00 -2.98 1.39
N ASN A 243 0.92 -3.68 2.03
CA ASN A 243 0.57 -4.55 3.15
C ASN A 243 0.00 -3.74 4.33
N GLN A 244 0.52 -2.54 4.60
CA GLN A 244 -0.04 -1.62 5.59
C GLN A 244 -1.48 -1.19 5.25
N VAL A 245 -1.77 -0.92 3.98
CA VAL A 245 -3.13 -0.66 3.49
C VAL A 245 -4.04 -1.86 3.75
N LEU A 246 -3.58 -3.07 3.44
CA LEU A 246 -4.37 -4.29 3.62
C LEU A 246 -4.66 -4.57 5.10
N ASP A 247 -3.66 -4.47 5.96
CA ASP A 247 -3.85 -4.69 7.40
C ASP A 247 -4.84 -3.66 7.98
N ALA A 248 -4.71 -2.38 7.60
CA ALA A 248 -5.65 -1.35 8.04
C ALA A 248 -7.06 -1.56 7.45
N TYR A 249 -7.17 -2.09 6.23
CA TYR A 249 -8.45 -2.38 5.61
C TYR A 249 -9.13 -3.58 6.26
N ASP A 250 -8.36 -4.61 6.62
CA ASP A 250 -8.86 -5.76 7.38
C ASP A 250 -9.40 -5.29 8.75
N ASP A 251 -8.71 -4.37 9.43
CA ASP A 251 -9.20 -3.71 10.66
C ASP A 251 -10.57 -3.02 10.43
N VAL A 252 -10.74 -2.30 9.32
CA VAL A 252 -12.03 -1.66 8.96
C VAL A 252 -13.12 -2.68 8.75
N THR A 253 -12.84 -3.75 8.01
CA THR A 253 -13.84 -4.79 7.72
C THR A 253 -14.30 -5.51 8.99
N ALA A 254 -13.36 -5.84 9.88
CA ALA A 254 -13.68 -6.47 11.15
C ALA A 254 -14.52 -5.54 12.05
N GLU A 255 -14.17 -4.26 12.11
CA GLU A 255 -14.91 -3.27 12.89
C GLU A 255 -16.32 -3.07 12.32
N LEU A 256 -16.46 -2.94 10.99
CA LEU A 256 -17.76 -2.83 10.35
C LEU A 256 -18.62 -4.06 10.61
N GLU A 257 -18.08 -5.27 10.45
CA GLU A 257 -18.80 -6.51 10.74
C GLU A 257 -19.26 -6.59 12.19
N TYR A 258 -18.42 -6.17 13.14
CA TYR A 258 -18.76 -6.10 14.55
C TYR A 258 -19.93 -5.12 14.81
N GLN A 259 -19.83 -3.89 14.30
CA GLN A 259 -20.85 -2.86 14.47
C GLN A 259 -22.18 -3.25 13.83
N VAL A 260 -22.14 -3.83 12.63
CA VAL A 260 -23.34 -4.35 11.93
C VAL A 260 -23.97 -5.50 12.71
N ALA A 261 -23.17 -6.42 13.25
CA ALA A 261 -23.67 -7.53 14.04
C ALA A 261 -24.28 -7.07 15.38
N SER A 262 -23.68 -6.05 16.01
CA SER A 262 -24.20 -5.41 17.23
C SER A 262 -25.54 -4.73 16.96
N TYR A 263 -25.58 -3.91 15.91
CA TYR A 263 -26.77 -3.17 15.48
C TYR A 263 -27.95 -4.09 15.17
N ARG A 264 -27.73 -5.18 14.41
CA ARG A 264 -28.76 -6.19 14.10
C ARG A 264 -29.32 -6.91 15.33
N LYS A 265 -28.61 -6.89 16.46
CA LYS A 265 -29.07 -7.47 17.74
C LYS A 265 -29.80 -6.44 18.62
N GLY A 266 -30.08 -5.25 18.10
CA GLY A 266 -30.69 -4.14 18.84
C GLY A 266 -29.69 -3.30 19.64
N GLY A 267 -28.39 -3.43 19.36
CA GLY A 267 -27.36 -2.54 19.88
C GLY A 267 -27.31 -1.20 19.15
N ALA A 268 -26.60 -0.22 19.72
CA ALA A 268 -26.31 1.03 19.03
C ALA A 268 -25.20 0.83 17.98
N PHE A 269 -25.28 1.53 16.86
CA PHE A 269 -24.22 1.57 15.84
C PHE A 269 -23.25 2.70 16.15
N GLU A 270 -22.00 2.38 16.47
CA GLU A 270 -20.97 3.36 16.82
C GLU A 270 -20.06 3.66 15.61
N GLY A 271 -20.52 4.56 14.74
CA GLY A 271 -19.79 4.91 13.50
C GLY A 271 -18.41 5.55 13.71
N ASN A 272 -18.08 6.02 14.92
CA ASN A 272 -16.81 6.70 15.21
C ASN A 272 -15.60 5.76 15.14
N GLU A 273 -15.73 4.51 15.59
CA GLU A 273 -14.64 3.53 15.54
C GLU A 273 -14.35 3.12 14.09
N VAL A 274 -15.40 2.88 13.31
CA VAL A 274 -15.31 2.62 11.86
C VAL A 274 -14.66 3.80 11.14
N LYS A 275 -15.07 5.04 11.45
CA LYS A 275 -14.47 6.27 10.88
C LYS A 275 -12.99 6.39 11.21
N ALA A 276 -12.59 6.10 12.46
CA ALA A 276 -11.19 6.13 12.88
C ALA A 276 -10.35 5.09 12.12
N ALA A 277 -10.86 3.87 11.94
CA ALA A 277 -10.21 2.83 11.15
C ALA A 277 -10.11 3.23 9.66
N LEU A 278 -11.18 3.78 9.08
CA LEU A 278 -11.18 4.27 7.69
C LEU A 278 -10.17 5.40 7.48
N THR A 279 -10.05 6.32 8.43
CA THR A 279 -9.06 7.41 8.37
C THR A 279 -7.63 6.85 8.34
N ARG A 280 -7.35 5.77 9.07
CA ARG A 280 -6.05 5.08 9.01
C ARG A 280 -5.81 4.49 7.63
N VAL A 281 -6.81 3.81 7.05
CA VAL A 281 -6.73 3.28 5.68
C VAL A 281 -6.46 4.38 4.67
N GLN A 282 -7.20 5.50 4.75
CA GLN A 282 -7.04 6.65 3.86
C GLN A 282 -5.59 7.18 3.89
N ASN A 283 -5.00 7.34 5.08
CA ASN A 283 -3.61 7.77 5.21
C ASN A 283 -2.62 6.80 4.57
N GLU A 284 -2.80 5.49 4.71
CA GLU A 284 -1.94 4.48 4.08
C GLU A 284 -2.11 4.44 2.56
N ILE A 285 -3.35 4.62 2.08
CA ILE A 285 -3.65 4.75 0.65
C ILE A 285 -2.96 5.99 0.07
N ASP A 286 -3.00 7.13 0.76
CA ASP A 286 -2.30 8.35 0.34
C ASP A 286 -0.78 8.14 0.25
N ARG A 287 -0.20 7.42 1.22
CA ARG A 287 1.22 7.01 1.17
C ARG A 287 1.52 6.13 -0.04
N TRP A 288 0.61 5.23 -0.41
CA TRP A 288 0.75 4.42 -1.61
C TRP A 288 0.62 5.26 -2.90
N PHE A 289 -0.29 6.23 -2.94
CA PHE A 289 -0.44 7.15 -4.07
C PHE A 289 0.71 8.14 -4.23
N ALA A 290 1.49 8.42 -3.18
CA ALA A 290 2.66 9.29 -3.25
C ALA A 290 3.75 8.78 -4.23
N PHE A 291 3.75 7.47 -4.52
CA PHE A 291 4.65 6.88 -5.50
C PHE A 291 4.25 7.11 -6.96
N ILE A 292 3.09 7.73 -7.19
CA ILE A 292 2.49 7.96 -8.50
C ILE A 292 2.55 9.47 -8.80
N ASP A 293 2.44 9.84 -10.07
CA ASP A 293 2.33 11.25 -10.44
C ASP A 293 0.97 11.81 -10.00
N VAL A 294 0.96 13.02 -9.43
CA VAL A 294 -0.25 13.64 -8.89
C VAL A 294 -1.30 13.88 -9.98
N ASP A 295 -0.87 14.17 -11.20
CA ASP A 295 -1.79 14.39 -12.32
C ASP A 295 -2.46 13.09 -12.78
N ASP A 296 -1.74 11.96 -12.71
CA ASP A 296 -2.31 10.64 -12.98
C ASP A 296 -3.34 10.24 -11.92
N VAL A 297 -3.03 10.48 -10.65
CA VAL A 297 -3.97 10.23 -9.53
C VAL A 297 -5.22 11.09 -9.68
N ARG A 298 -5.06 12.39 -9.97
CA ARG A 298 -6.19 13.31 -10.14
C ARG A 298 -7.11 12.87 -11.29
N ARG A 299 -6.52 12.48 -12.43
CA ARG A 299 -7.30 11.99 -13.58
C ARG A 299 -8.05 10.69 -13.24
N ALA A 300 -7.38 9.72 -12.62
CA ALA A 300 -8.01 8.47 -12.23
C ALA A 300 -9.16 8.67 -11.24
N MET A 301 -8.99 9.53 -10.23
CA MET A 301 -10.04 9.85 -9.26
C MET A 301 -11.22 10.58 -9.91
N ALA A 302 -10.97 11.49 -10.86
CA ALA A 302 -12.04 12.15 -11.62
C ALA A 302 -12.87 11.14 -12.41
N THR A 303 -12.23 10.24 -13.15
CA THR A 303 -12.91 9.16 -13.89
C THR A 303 -13.75 8.27 -12.97
N VAL A 304 -13.22 7.87 -11.83
CA VAL A 304 -13.97 7.04 -10.86
C VAL A 304 -15.15 7.80 -10.24
N SER A 305 -14.99 9.10 -9.98
CA SER A 305 -16.09 9.91 -9.45
C SER A 305 -17.24 10.07 -10.46
N GLU A 306 -16.92 10.16 -11.75
CA GLU A 306 -17.90 10.15 -12.83
C GLU A 306 -18.60 8.79 -12.92
N GLU A 307 -17.85 7.67 -12.89
CA GLU A 307 -18.41 6.30 -12.86
C GLU A 307 -19.40 6.13 -11.69
N GLY A 308 -19.01 6.57 -10.49
CA GLY A 308 -19.81 6.45 -9.28
C GLY A 308 -21.08 7.32 -9.28
N SER A 309 -21.09 8.42 -10.03
CA SER A 309 -22.26 9.30 -10.18
C SER A 309 -23.34 8.72 -11.10
N VAL A 310 -22.97 7.83 -12.03
CA VAL A 310 -23.89 7.23 -13.01
C VAL A 310 -24.62 6.00 -12.43
N GLY A 311 -24.07 5.38 -11.38
CA GLY A 311 -24.63 4.18 -10.74
C GLY A 311 -25.44 4.42 -9.46
N GLN A 312 -25.66 5.67 -9.05
CA GLN A 312 -26.52 6.05 -7.91
C GLN A 312 -27.85 6.61 -8.39
#